data_AF-A0A4P5RE36-F1
#
_entry.id   AF-A0A4P5RE36-F1
#
_cell.length_a   1.000
_cell.length_b   1.000
_cell.length_c   1.000
_cell.angle_alpha   90.00
_cell.angle_beta   90.00
_cell.angle_gamma   90.00
#
_symmetry.space_group_name_H-M   'P 1'
#
loop_
_entity.id
_entity.type
_entity.pdbx_description
1 polymer ?
#
loop_
_entity_poly.entity_id
_entity_poly.type
_entity_poly.pdbx_seq_one_letter_code
_entity_poly.pdbx_strand_id
1 'polypeptide(L)'
;MVRGQLLRRLFPRFEGVEIKYSGTPELMARYATMAVDAGVRIVGGCCGTSPEHLAAMRMAIDSHVDGPRPTIETIISDIGPLTNKPPTDNDPNRRKSRRG
;
A
#
# COMPACT_ATOMS: atom_id res chain seq x y z
N MET A 1 -10.87 -26.96 -7.43
CA MET A 1 -11.11 -25.86 -8.39
C MET A 1 -11.74 -24.66 -7.67
N VAL A 2 -10.95 -23.93 -6.87
CA VAL A 2 -11.44 -22.75 -6.12
C VAL A 2 -11.07 -21.50 -6.92
N ARG A 3 -12.06 -20.93 -7.60
CA ARG A 3 -11.91 -19.79 -8.50
C ARG A 3 -11.71 -18.50 -7.72
N GLY A 4 -10.46 -18.01 -7.69
CA GLY A 4 -10.09 -16.62 -8.01
C GLY A 4 -10.92 -15.44 -7.49
N GLN A 5 -11.31 -15.41 -6.22
CA GLN A 5 -12.04 -14.29 -5.64
C GLN A 5 -11.43 -13.82 -4.31
N LEU A 6 -10.22 -13.25 -4.34
CA LEU A 6 -9.72 -12.40 -3.25
C LEU A 6 -8.49 -11.57 -3.67
N LEU A 7 -8.55 -10.86 -4.82
CA LEU A 7 -7.40 -10.08 -5.34
C LEU A 7 -7.80 -8.70 -5.91
N ARG A 8 -8.90 -8.10 -5.44
CA ARG A 8 -9.59 -7.00 -6.19
C ARG A 8 -9.78 -5.67 -5.44
N ARG A 9 -8.93 -5.31 -4.46
CA ARG A 9 -9.12 -4.06 -3.70
C ARG A 9 -8.16 -2.92 -4.04
N LEU A 10 -7.16 -3.09 -4.89
CA LEU A 10 -6.21 -2.01 -5.20
C LEU A 10 -5.89 -1.81 -6.70
N PHE A 11 -6.52 -2.56 -7.61
CA PHE A 11 -6.29 -2.40 -9.06
C PHE A 11 -7.45 -1.69 -9.76
N PRO A 12 -7.18 -0.90 -10.82
CA PRO A 12 -8.19 -0.30 -11.68
C PRO A 12 -9.20 -1.35 -12.17
N ARG A 13 -10.50 -1.12 -11.91
CA ARG A 13 -11.60 -1.91 -12.47
C ARG A 13 -12.25 -1.15 -13.61
N PHE A 14 -12.36 -1.77 -14.78
CA PHE A 14 -13.26 -1.29 -15.82
C PHE A 14 -14.70 -1.66 -15.42
N GLU A 15 -15.52 -0.67 -15.08
CA GLU A 15 -16.97 -0.80 -14.96
C GLU A 15 -17.58 -0.09 -16.17
N GLY A 16 -17.69 -0.79 -17.30
CA GLY A 16 -18.09 -0.20 -18.59
C GLY A 16 -16.92 0.52 -19.27
N VAL A 17 -17.06 1.84 -19.51
CA VAL A 17 -16.03 2.73 -20.10
C VAL A 17 -15.17 3.44 -19.05
N GLU A 18 -15.42 3.23 -17.75
CA GLU A 18 -14.78 3.97 -16.67
C GLU A 18 -13.87 3.08 -15.82
N ILE A 19 -12.66 3.59 -15.51
CA ILE A 19 -11.69 2.93 -14.64
C ILE A 19 -11.93 3.39 -13.20
N LYS A 20 -12.46 2.53 -12.33
CA LYS A 20 -12.57 2.76 -10.88
C LYS A 20 -11.36 2.22 -10.15
N TYR A 21 -10.62 3.11 -9.50
CA TYR A 21 -9.59 2.78 -8.53
C TYR A 21 -10.24 2.56 -7.17
N SER A 22 -9.96 1.43 -6.53
CA SER A 22 -10.56 1.07 -5.23
C SER A 22 -9.74 1.49 -4.01
N GLY A 23 -8.67 2.26 -4.22
CA GLY A 23 -7.99 2.96 -3.13
C GLY A 23 -8.81 4.17 -2.76
N THR A 24 -9.50 4.16 -1.61
CA THR A 24 -10.14 5.37 -1.08
C THR A 24 -9.09 6.18 -0.31
N PRO A 25 -9.30 7.49 -0.08
CA PRO A 25 -8.40 8.30 0.72
C PRO A 25 -8.10 7.69 2.11
N GLU A 26 -9.10 7.10 2.74
CA GLU A 26 -8.99 6.46 4.07
C GLU A 26 -8.14 5.19 4.03
N LEU A 27 -8.29 4.38 2.97
CA LEU A 27 -7.50 3.17 2.79
C LEU A 27 -6.03 3.53 2.52
N MET A 28 -5.79 4.54 1.69
CA MET A 28 -4.43 5.02 1.41
C MET A 28 -3.79 5.65 2.65
N ALA A 29 -4.55 6.35 3.48
CA ALA A 29 -4.09 6.88 4.77
C ALA A 29 -3.62 5.76 5.72
N ARG A 30 -4.40 4.69 5.88
CA ARG A 30 -4.00 3.51 6.69
C ARG A 30 -2.79 2.79 6.12
N TYR A 31 -2.68 2.71 4.80
CA TYR A 31 -1.50 2.16 4.16
C TYR A 31 -0.25 3.01 4.46
N ALA A 32 -0.39 4.33 4.42
CA ALA A 32 0.72 5.26 4.64
C ALA A 32 1.32 5.13 6.06
N THR A 33 0.49 4.99 7.10
CA THR A 33 0.98 4.80 8.47
C THR A 33 1.75 3.49 8.63
N MET A 34 1.21 2.37 8.10
CA MET A 34 1.93 1.09 8.08
C MET A 34 3.23 1.13 7.27
N ALA A 35 3.28 1.92 6.19
CA ALA A 35 4.49 2.12 5.41
C ALA A 35 5.56 2.89 6.21
N VAL A 36 5.16 3.89 7.00
CA VAL A 36 6.04 4.61 7.92
C VAL A 36 6.60 3.67 8.98
N ASP A 37 5.76 2.84 9.61
CA ASP A 37 6.20 1.81 10.58
C ASP A 37 7.15 0.77 9.94
N ALA A 38 7.00 0.53 8.63
CA ALA A 38 7.90 -0.30 7.85
C ALA A 38 9.23 0.40 7.47
N GLY A 39 9.45 1.65 7.86
CA GLY A 39 10.68 2.41 7.64
C GLY A 39 10.77 3.06 6.25
N VAL A 40 9.65 3.33 5.60
CA VAL A 40 9.62 4.08 4.34
C VAL A 40 10.02 5.53 4.59
N ARG A 41 10.84 6.10 3.68
CA ARG A 41 11.28 7.51 3.74
C ARG A 41 10.49 8.45 2.85
N ILE A 42 9.80 7.92 1.84
CA ILE A 42 9.06 8.69 0.85
C ILE A 42 7.73 7.97 0.59
N VAL A 43 6.63 8.65 0.82
CA VAL A 43 5.27 8.19 0.50
C VAL A 43 4.71 9.06 -0.62
N GLY A 44 4.08 8.45 -1.62
CA GLY A 44 3.53 9.14 -2.77
C GLY A 44 2.52 8.28 -3.54
N GLY A 45 2.03 8.82 -4.65
CA GLY A 45 1.04 8.19 -5.52
C GLY A 45 1.60 7.74 -6.87
N CYS A 46 0.85 6.86 -7.54
CA CYS A 46 1.06 6.49 -8.94
C CYS A 46 -0.25 6.74 -9.71
N CYS A 47 -0.55 5.97 -10.75
CA CYS A 47 -1.79 6.08 -11.50
C CYS A 47 -3.03 5.89 -10.59
N GLY A 48 -3.96 6.84 -10.64
CA GLY A 48 -5.20 6.80 -9.86
C GLY A 48 -5.13 7.46 -8.48
N THR A 49 -3.97 7.99 -8.07
CA THR A 49 -3.89 8.83 -6.86
C THR A 49 -4.33 10.26 -7.19
N SER A 50 -5.33 10.76 -6.46
CA SER A 50 -5.80 12.15 -6.55
C SER A 50 -5.26 13.02 -5.40
N PRO A 51 -5.39 14.36 -5.45
CA PRO A 51 -4.99 15.25 -4.37
C PRO A 51 -5.62 14.89 -3.02
N GLU A 52 -6.87 14.44 -3.01
CA GLU A 52 -7.60 14.04 -1.80
C GLU A 52 -6.93 12.84 -1.11
N HIS A 53 -6.40 11.90 -1.89
CA HIS A 53 -5.63 10.77 -1.35
C HIS A 53 -4.33 11.25 -0.70
N LEU A 54 -3.61 12.15 -1.35
CA LEU A 54 -2.36 12.70 -0.81
C LEU A 54 -2.62 13.49 0.46
N ALA A 55 -3.69 14.28 0.52
CA ALA A 55 -4.09 15.02 1.70
C ALA A 55 -4.42 14.08 2.87
N ALA A 56 -5.20 13.02 2.63
CA ALA A 56 -5.53 12.03 3.65
C ALA A 56 -4.28 11.28 4.16
N MET A 57 -3.39 10.86 3.26
CA MET A 57 -2.11 10.24 3.64
C MET A 57 -1.24 11.20 4.46
N ARG A 58 -1.16 12.46 4.04
CA ARG A 58 -0.38 13.47 4.74
C ARG A 58 -0.89 13.69 6.16
N MET A 59 -2.20 13.89 6.32
CA MET A 59 -2.83 14.05 7.64
C MET A 59 -2.57 12.84 8.53
N ALA A 60 -2.71 11.63 7.99
CA ALA A 60 -2.48 10.41 8.75
C ALA A 60 -1.03 10.29 9.23
N ILE A 61 -0.05 10.54 8.35
CA ILE A 61 1.38 10.55 8.68
C ILE A 61 1.69 11.61 9.75
N ASP A 62 1.17 12.83 9.60
CA ASP A 62 1.42 13.92 10.57
C ASP A 62 0.85 13.59 11.96
N SER A 63 -0.27 12.87 12.02
CA SER A 63 -0.90 12.42 13.27
C SER A 63 -0.40 11.07 13.78
N HIS A 64 0.49 10.40 13.05
CA HIS A 64 0.91 9.04 13.34
C HIS A 64 1.83 8.98 14.55
N VAL A 65 1.68 7.93 15.34
CA VAL A 65 2.59 7.60 16.45
C VAL A 65 3.29 6.31 16.07
N ASP A 66 4.63 6.33 16.12
CA ASP A 66 5.47 5.22 15.69
C ASP A 66 5.02 3.90 16.34
N GLY A 67 4.74 2.91 15.48
CA GLY A 67 4.35 1.57 15.84
C GLY A 67 5.44 0.54 15.55
N PRO A 68 5.24 -0.72 15.98
CA PRO A 68 6.10 -1.81 15.56
C PRO A 68 5.98 -2.05 14.05
N ARG A 69 7.06 -2.54 13.43
CA ARG A 69 7.05 -2.92 12.01
C ARG A 69 5.90 -3.93 11.75
N PRO A 70 4.98 -3.65 10.82
CA PRO A 70 3.82 -4.51 10.58
C PRO A 70 4.22 -5.85 9.94
N THR A 71 3.53 -6.93 10.31
CA THR A 71 3.69 -8.24 9.68
C THR A 71 2.82 -8.35 8.42
N ILE A 72 3.08 -9.37 7.58
CA ILE A 72 2.29 -9.60 6.36
C ILE A 72 0.82 -9.89 6.72
N GLU A 73 0.59 -10.60 7.81
CA GLU A 73 -0.74 -10.96 8.30
C GLU A 73 -1.53 -9.70 8.69
N THR A 74 -0.90 -8.78 9.43
CA THR A 74 -1.51 -7.49 9.80
C THR A 74 -1.85 -6.66 8.57
N ILE A 75 -0.93 -6.58 7.60
CA ILE A 75 -1.16 -5.85 6.36
C ILE A 75 -2.37 -6.43 5.61
N ILE A 76 -2.44 -7.75 5.46
CA ILE A 76 -3.55 -8.41 4.75
C ILE A 76 -4.89 -8.20 5.46
N SER A 77 -4.90 -8.26 6.80
CA SER A 77 -6.08 -7.98 7.61
C SER A 77 -6.61 -6.56 7.40
N ASP A 78 -5.71 -5.58 7.39
CA ASP A 78 -6.09 -4.17 7.50
C ASP A 78 -6.41 -3.53 6.15
N ILE A 79 -5.64 -3.84 5.10
CA ILE A 79 -5.80 -3.24 3.77
C ILE A 79 -6.23 -4.24 2.70
N GLY A 80 -6.26 -5.52 3.03
CA GLY A 80 -6.65 -6.59 2.13
C GLY A 80 -5.48 -7.27 1.42
N PRO A 81 -5.79 -8.21 0.51
CA PRO A 81 -4.82 -9.14 -0.07
C PRO A 81 -3.76 -8.42 -0.90
N LEU A 82 -2.51 -8.85 -0.74
CA LEU A 82 -1.39 -8.34 -1.51
C LEU A 82 -1.54 -8.69 -2.99
N THR A 83 -1.26 -7.70 -3.82
CA THR A 83 -1.34 -7.79 -5.28
C THR A 83 -0.05 -8.32 -5.91
N ASN A 84 1.07 -8.12 -5.23
CA ASN A 84 2.40 -8.54 -5.65
C ASN A 84 3.00 -9.53 -4.65
N LYS A 85 3.95 -10.34 -5.11
CA LYS A 85 4.70 -11.26 -4.25
C LYS A 85 5.44 -10.43 -3.18
N PRO A 86 5.32 -10.79 -1.88
CA PRO A 86 6.09 -10.11 -0.85
C PRO A 86 7.60 -10.33 -1.09
N PRO A 87 8.44 -9.31 -0.85
CA PRO A 87 9.88 -9.47 -0.93
C PRO A 87 10.32 -10.55 0.06
N THR A 88 11.15 -11.49 -0.40
CA THR A 88 11.81 -12.46 0.47
C THR A 88 13.20 -11.96 0.83
N ASP A 89 13.68 -12.23 2.04
CA ASP A 89 15.03 -11.81 2.48
C ASP A 89 16.16 -12.31 1.56
N ASN A 90 15.92 -13.39 0.80
CA ASN A 90 16.84 -13.97 -0.18
C ASN A 90 16.69 -13.41 -1.61
N ASP A 91 16.17 -12.20 -1.81
CA ASP A 91 16.10 -11.61 -3.15
C ASP A 91 17.52 -11.28 -3.68
N PRO A 92 18.04 -12.01 -4.70
CA PRO A 92 19.38 -11.77 -5.24
C PRO A 92 19.51 -10.41 -5.93
N ASN A 93 18.39 -9.75 -6.24
CA ASN A 93 18.32 -8.43 -6.83
C ASN A 93 18.17 -7.30 -5.79
N ARG A 94 18.23 -7.61 -4.48
CA ARG A 94 18.22 -6.58 -3.44
C ARG A 94 19.48 -5.73 -3.52
N ARG A 95 19.41 -4.65 -4.31
CA ARG A 95 20.45 -3.63 -4.37
C ARG A 95 20.65 -3.08 -2.96
N LYS A 96 21.76 -3.47 -2.30
CA LYS A 96 22.20 -2.83 -1.05
C LYS A 96 22.21 -1.33 -1.30
N SER A 97 21.52 -0.56 -0.46
CA SER A 97 21.60 0.89 -0.53
C SER A 97 23.07 1.28 -0.51
N ARG A 98 23.56 1.89 -1.59
CA ARG A 98 24.87 2.52 -1.61
C ARG A 98 24.79 3.71 -0.64
N ARG A 99 25.03 3.45 0.64
CA ARG A 99 25.36 4.50 1.62
C ARG A 99 26.75 5.00 1.24
N GLY A 100 26.81 6.19 0.66
CA GLY A 100 27.95 7.09 0.81
C GLY A 100 27.69 7.99 2.01
#